data_AF-A0A367ITL9-F1
#
_entry.id   AF-A0A367ITL9-F1
#
_cell.length_a   1.000
_cell.length_b   1.000
_cell.length_c   1.000
_cell.angle_alpha   90.00
_cell.angle_beta   90.00
_cell.angle_gamma   90.00
#
_symmetry.space_group_name_H-M   'P 1'
#
loop_
_entity.id
_entity.type
_entity.pdbx_description
1 polymer ?
#
loop_
_entity_poly.entity_id
_entity_poly.type
_entity_poly.pdbx_seq_one_letter_code
_entity_poly.pdbx_strand_id
1 'polypeptide(L)'
;MSTSKIDIDPRFKDEIMSAVFALQSAGKVVSVNAIVQQITHLIVNSYNNVSFFVYKADWIKRITTALKLTDTAFSVSKVNFEKIFCYIQDKALGIENDSLPGAYDLITMTNHQPKTSSFTSSTTPSITSLFTASSSINSKQTKLDVVDKVNIRKLYSNLNEEKMWKLKTGTFVERQMERFALACNYEQ
;
A
#
# COMPACT_ATOMS: atom_id res chain seq x y z
N MET A 1 3.09 16.28 -38.28
CA MET A 1 2.81 15.21 -37.29
C MET A 1 4.07 14.98 -36.49
N SER A 2 4.21 15.61 -35.32
CA SER A 2 5.37 15.39 -34.45
C SER A 2 5.15 14.11 -33.65
N THR A 3 5.90 13.07 -33.99
CA THR A 3 6.07 11.90 -33.12
C THR A 3 6.93 12.34 -31.94
N SER A 4 6.27 12.82 -30.88
CA SER A 4 6.91 13.01 -29.59
C SER A 4 7.55 11.67 -29.23
N LYS A 5 8.89 11.58 -29.31
CA LYS A 5 9.64 10.44 -28.76
C LYS A 5 9.16 10.29 -27.32
N ILE A 6 8.38 9.24 -27.05
CA ILE A 6 7.92 8.96 -25.71
C ILE A 6 9.13 8.35 -25.01
N ASP A 7 9.95 9.24 -24.45
CA ASP A 7 11.18 8.87 -23.76
C ASP A 7 10.78 8.30 -22.39
N ILE A 8 10.72 6.98 -22.33
CA ILE A 8 10.60 6.26 -21.06
C ILE A 8 12.01 6.25 -20.48
N ASP A 9 12.19 6.80 -19.27
CA ASP A 9 13.48 6.76 -18.57
C ASP A 9 14.03 5.32 -18.62
N PRO A 10 15.18 5.10 -19.29
CA PRO A 10 15.67 3.76 -19.62
C PRO A 10 15.89 2.92 -18.36
N ARG A 11 16.15 3.54 -17.21
CA ARG A 11 16.33 2.86 -15.91
C ARG A 11 15.14 2.04 -15.47
N PHE A 12 13.92 2.46 -15.80
CA PHE A 12 12.71 1.76 -15.38
C PHE A 12 12.12 0.91 -16.51
N LYS A 13 12.53 1.15 -17.75
CA LYS A 13 12.06 0.42 -18.92
C LYS A 13 12.40 -1.06 -18.81
N ASP A 14 13.65 -1.40 -18.50
CA ASP A 14 14.11 -2.78 -18.48
C ASP A 14 13.40 -3.60 -17.39
N GLU A 15 13.17 -3.00 -16.22
CA GLU A 15 12.46 -3.66 -15.11
C GLU A 15 10.97 -3.87 -15.43
N ILE A 16 10.30 -2.86 -16.03
CA ILE A 16 8.92 -2.99 -16.48
C ILE A 16 8.81 -4.10 -17.54
N MET A 17 9.76 -4.16 -18.48
CA MET A 17 9.81 -5.18 -19.52
C MET A 17 10.03 -6.57 -18.93
N SER A 18 10.97 -6.69 -17.99
CA SER A 18 11.23 -7.93 -17.25
C SER A 18 9.95 -8.45 -16.59
N ALA A 19 9.19 -7.58 -15.92
CA ALA A 19 7.92 -7.94 -15.30
C ALA A 19 6.85 -8.38 -16.33
N VAL A 20 6.79 -7.74 -17.49
CA VAL A 20 5.89 -8.14 -18.58
C VAL A 20 6.24 -9.55 -19.09
N PHE A 21 7.51 -9.82 -19.37
CA PHE A 21 7.97 -11.14 -19.81
C PHE A 21 7.72 -12.22 -18.76
N ALA A 22 7.94 -11.91 -17.47
CA ALA A 22 7.67 -12.83 -16.37
C ALA A 22 6.17 -13.18 -16.25
N LEU A 23 5.27 -12.22 -16.47
CA LEU A 23 3.83 -12.47 -16.47
C LEU A 23 3.39 -13.32 -17.68
N GLN A 24 3.95 -13.05 -18.87
CA GLN A 24 3.67 -13.81 -20.09
C GLN A 24 4.16 -15.26 -19.98
N SER A 25 5.39 -15.47 -19.50
CA SER A 25 5.97 -16.81 -19.35
C SER A 25 5.22 -17.65 -18.31
N ALA A 26 4.65 -17.01 -17.29
CA ALA A 26 3.77 -17.65 -16.31
C ALA A 26 2.34 -17.91 -16.82
N GLY A 27 2.01 -17.53 -18.06
CA GLY A 27 0.65 -17.66 -18.62
C GLY A 27 -0.40 -16.78 -17.92
N LYS A 28 0.04 -15.75 -17.19
CA LYS A 28 -0.85 -14.85 -16.45
C LYS A 28 -1.25 -13.67 -17.33
N VAL A 29 -2.45 -13.13 -17.10
CA VAL A 29 -2.93 -11.94 -17.80
C VAL A 29 -2.04 -10.75 -17.48
N VAL A 30 -1.42 -10.17 -18.51
CA VAL A 30 -0.63 -8.94 -18.40
C VAL A 30 -1.59 -7.79 -18.11
N SER A 31 -1.51 -7.25 -16.90
CA SER A 31 -2.33 -6.13 -16.47
C SER A 31 -1.48 -5.08 -15.76
N VAL A 32 -1.90 -3.82 -15.84
CA VAL A 32 -1.15 -2.72 -15.20
C VAL A 32 -0.99 -2.97 -13.70
N ASN A 33 -2.04 -3.48 -13.02
CA ASN A 33 -1.97 -3.82 -11.61
C ASN A 33 -0.97 -4.95 -11.32
N ALA A 34 -0.94 -6.02 -12.13
CA ALA A 34 0.01 -7.13 -11.94
C ALA A 34 1.47 -6.68 -12.09
N ILE A 35 1.74 -5.80 -13.06
CA ILE A 35 3.08 -5.24 -13.28
C ILE A 35 3.47 -4.37 -12.07
N VAL A 36 2.58 -3.47 -11.64
CA VAL A 36 2.81 -2.63 -10.45
C VAL A 36 3.11 -3.48 -9.21
N GLN A 37 2.41 -4.60 -9.03
CA GLN A 37 2.67 -5.52 -7.93
C GLN A 37 4.07 -6.16 -8.00
N GLN A 38 4.51 -6.61 -9.19
CA GLN A 38 5.87 -7.16 -9.34
C GLN A 38 6.98 -6.13 -9.10
N ILE A 39 6.81 -4.91 -9.60
CA ILE A 39 7.82 -3.85 -9.48
C ILE A 39 7.61 -2.97 -8.25
N THR A 40 6.82 -3.42 -7.27
CA THR A 40 6.50 -2.62 -6.07
C THR A 40 7.76 -2.17 -5.32
N HIS A 41 8.75 -3.05 -5.20
CA HIS A 41 10.05 -2.71 -4.59
C HIS A 41 10.74 -1.52 -5.27
N LEU A 42 10.75 -1.51 -6.60
CA LEU A 42 11.34 -0.44 -7.40
C LEU A 42 10.57 0.87 -7.23
N ILE A 43 9.22 0.81 -7.24
CA ILE A 43 8.36 1.98 -7.02
C ILE A 43 8.60 2.56 -5.62
N VAL A 44 8.64 1.74 -4.57
CA VAL A 44 8.89 2.23 -3.21
C VAL A 44 10.30 2.84 -3.08
N ASN A 45 11.31 2.18 -3.65
CA ASN A 45 12.69 2.63 -3.53
C ASN A 45 12.98 3.92 -4.30
N SER A 46 12.35 4.10 -5.45
CA SER A 46 12.54 5.26 -6.33
C SER A 46 11.69 6.48 -5.95
N TYR A 47 10.92 6.42 -4.85
CA TYR A 47 10.11 7.56 -4.42
C TYR A 47 11.00 8.74 -3.99
N ASN A 48 10.72 9.92 -4.56
CA ASN A 48 11.54 11.12 -4.45
C ASN A 48 10.80 12.28 -3.72
N ASN A 49 9.92 11.96 -2.78
CA ASN A 49 9.17 12.93 -1.95
C ASN A 49 8.29 13.94 -2.74
N VAL A 50 8.00 13.67 -4.01
CA VAL A 50 7.02 14.44 -4.78
C VAL A 50 5.59 14.07 -4.35
N SER A 51 4.61 14.91 -4.68
CA SER A 51 3.20 14.60 -4.42
C SER A 51 2.83 13.19 -4.88
N PHE A 52 2.31 12.35 -3.97
CA PHE A 52 1.97 10.96 -4.27
C PHE A 52 0.95 10.83 -5.42
N PHE A 53 0.08 11.83 -5.57
CA PHE A 53 -0.86 11.90 -6.69
C PHE A 53 -0.16 12.01 -8.04
N VAL A 54 0.86 12.87 -8.13
CA VAL A 54 1.67 13.05 -9.35
C VAL A 54 2.51 11.80 -9.60
N TYR A 55 3.10 11.27 -8.53
CA TYR A 55 3.95 10.08 -8.57
C TYR A 55 3.21 8.84 -9.11
N LYS A 56 2.02 8.53 -8.58
CA LYS A 56 1.23 7.38 -9.07
C LYS A 56 0.80 7.56 -10.52
N ALA A 57 0.42 8.78 -10.92
CA ALA A 57 -0.02 9.06 -12.28
C ALA A 57 1.14 8.87 -13.27
N ASP A 58 2.35 9.30 -12.89
CA ASP A 58 3.55 9.14 -13.68
C ASP A 58 3.93 7.67 -13.85
N TRP A 59 3.86 6.86 -12.78
CA TRP A 59 4.09 5.41 -12.87
C TRP A 59 3.09 4.68 -13.77
N ILE A 60 1.80 4.98 -13.63
CA ILE A 60 0.77 4.41 -14.51
C ILE A 60 1.07 4.78 -15.98
N LYS A 61 1.43 6.04 -16.24
CA LYS A 61 1.78 6.52 -17.58
C LYS A 61 3.02 5.80 -18.13
N ARG A 62 4.06 5.61 -17.33
CA ARG A 62 5.29 4.90 -17.72
C ARG A 62 4.98 3.45 -18.12
N ILE A 63 4.27 2.71 -17.27
CA ILE A 63 3.89 1.32 -17.52
C ILE A 63 3.00 1.20 -18.76
N THR A 64 1.98 2.05 -18.86
CA THR A 64 1.06 2.04 -20.02
C THR A 64 1.80 2.35 -21.32
N THR A 65 2.77 3.27 -21.30
CA THR A 65 3.60 3.55 -22.47
C THR A 65 4.47 2.35 -22.85
N ALA A 66 5.13 1.72 -21.87
CA ALA A 66 5.96 0.54 -22.11
C ALA A 66 5.16 -0.62 -22.74
N LEU A 67 3.93 -0.83 -22.26
CA LEU A 67 3.01 -1.82 -22.81
C LEU A 67 2.55 -1.50 -24.24
N LYS A 68 2.30 -0.22 -24.54
CA LYS A 68 1.95 0.21 -25.90
C LYS A 68 3.09 0.02 -26.91
N LEU A 69 4.33 0.17 -26.47
CA LEU A 69 5.50 -0.03 -27.34
C LEU A 69 5.77 -1.50 -27.69
N THR A 70 5.20 -2.43 -26.93
CA THR A 70 5.47 -3.86 -27.02
C THR A 70 4.34 -4.64 -27.69
N ASP A 71 3.34 -3.93 -28.23
CA ASP A 71 2.15 -4.46 -28.89
C ASP A 71 1.48 -5.63 -28.14
N THR A 72 1.64 -5.64 -26.81
CA THR A 72 1.17 -6.72 -25.95
C THR A 72 -0.28 -6.43 -25.59
N ALA A 73 -1.18 -7.41 -25.75
CA ALA A 73 -2.54 -7.29 -25.24
C ALA A 73 -2.51 -7.19 -23.70
N PHE A 74 -2.95 -6.06 -23.15
CA PHE A 74 -3.00 -5.83 -21.71
C PHE A 74 -4.35 -5.32 -21.24
N SER A 75 -4.71 -5.61 -19.99
CA SER A 75 -5.89 -5.03 -19.35
C SER A 75 -5.54 -3.79 -18.52
N VAL A 76 -6.30 -2.72 -18.75
CA VAL A 76 -6.26 -1.52 -17.90
C VAL A 76 -7.06 -1.84 -16.64
N SER A 77 -6.36 -2.25 -15.58
CA SER A 77 -6.94 -2.57 -14.28
C SER A 77 -6.72 -1.42 -13.29
N LYS A 78 -7.66 -1.26 -12.34
CA LYS A 78 -7.49 -0.35 -11.21
C LYS A 78 -6.33 -0.85 -10.35
N VAL A 79 -5.30 -0.04 -10.21
CA VAL A 79 -4.12 -0.36 -9.40
C VAL A 79 -4.37 0.00 -7.95
N ASN A 80 -4.06 -0.93 -7.02
CA ASN A 80 -4.08 -0.64 -5.59
C ASN A 80 -2.76 0.00 -5.14
N PHE A 81 -2.76 1.32 -5.00
CA PHE A 81 -1.61 2.11 -4.54
C PHE A 81 -1.55 2.30 -3.02
N GLU A 82 -2.56 1.89 -2.26
CA GLU A 82 -2.58 2.09 -0.80
C GLU A 82 -1.46 1.32 -0.12
N LYS A 83 -1.27 0.06 -0.53
CA LYS A 83 -0.19 -0.78 -0.01
C LYS A 83 1.20 -0.18 -0.32
N ILE A 84 1.38 0.34 -1.54
CA ILE A 84 2.61 1.03 -1.96
C ILE A 84 2.84 2.29 -1.14
N PHE A 85 1.76 3.05 -0.86
CA PHE A 85 1.82 4.23 -0.02
C PHE A 85 2.29 3.88 1.39
N CYS A 86 1.73 2.84 2.01
CA CYS A 86 2.19 2.35 3.31
C CYS A 86 3.69 2.02 3.28
N TYR A 87 4.17 1.27 2.29
CA TYR A 87 5.59 0.94 2.18
C TYR A 87 6.51 2.15 2.00
N ILE A 88 6.06 3.17 1.25
CA ILE A 88 6.81 4.43 1.13
C ILE A 88 6.93 5.13 2.49
N GLN A 89 5.86 5.14 3.28
CA GLN A 89 5.86 5.76 4.60
C GLN A 89 6.69 4.98 5.61
N ASP A 90 6.59 3.65 5.61
CA ASP A 90 7.42 2.79 6.47
C ASP A 90 8.90 3.00 6.16
N LYS A 91 9.28 3.03 4.88
CA LYS A 91 10.64 3.36 4.44
C LYS A 91 11.08 4.75 4.94
N ALA A 92 10.21 5.75 4.87
CA ALA A 92 10.50 7.10 5.37
C ALA A 92 10.70 7.13 6.90
N LEU A 93 10.09 6.20 7.63
CA LEU A 93 10.25 6.01 9.07
C LEU A 93 11.41 5.08 9.44
N GLY A 94 12.12 4.50 8.46
CA GLY A 94 13.19 3.54 8.70
C GLY A 94 12.71 2.16 9.15
N ILE A 95 11.44 1.83 8.90
CA ILE A 95 10.87 0.51 9.18
C ILE A 95 11.17 -0.39 7.98
N GLU A 96 12.06 -1.36 8.16
CA GLU A 96 12.36 -2.36 7.13
C GLU A 96 11.18 -3.34 7.00
N ASN A 97 10.61 -3.40 5.79
CA ASN A 97 9.56 -4.34 5.45
C ASN A 97 10.18 -5.56 4.76
N ASP A 98 10.47 -6.62 5.51
CA ASP A 98 10.99 -7.90 4.98
C ASP A 98 10.00 -8.62 4.03
N SER A 99 8.74 -8.19 3.99
CA SER A 99 7.67 -8.80 3.17
C SER A 99 7.36 -8.05 1.87
N LEU A 100 8.28 -7.25 1.37
CA LEU A 100 8.10 -6.56 0.10
C LEU A 100 8.17 -7.61 -1.03
N PRO A 101 7.08 -7.86 -1.79
CA PRO A 101 7.08 -8.93 -2.77
C PRO A 101 8.17 -8.67 -3.81
N GLY A 102 9.25 -9.43 -3.73
CA GLY A 102 10.26 -9.47 -4.78
C GLY A 102 9.63 -10.05 -6.03
N ALA A 103 10.18 -9.71 -7.20
CA ALA A 103 9.71 -10.20 -8.50
C ALA A 103 9.61 -11.76 -8.59
N TYR A 104 10.21 -12.48 -7.64
CA TYR A 104 10.23 -13.95 -7.56
C TYR A 104 9.08 -14.58 -6.74
N ASP A 105 8.42 -13.85 -5.84
CA ASP A 105 7.45 -14.47 -4.89
C ASP A 105 6.04 -14.66 -5.48
N LEU A 106 5.77 -14.15 -6.67
CA LEU A 106 4.44 -14.23 -7.29
C LEU A 106 4.22 -15.50 -8.13
N ILE A 107 5.13 -16.48 -8.09
CA ILE A 107 4.95 -17.78 -8.76
C ILE A 107 4.16 -18.77 -7.87
N THR A 108 4.12 -18.60 -6.54
CA THR A 108 3.59 -19.61 -5.60
C THR A 108 2.30 -19.20 -4.87
N MET A 109 1.51 -18.28 -5.42
CA MET A 109 0.23 -17.86 -4.81
C MET A 109 -0.98 -18.34 -5.63
N THR A 110 -1.12 -19.66 -5.77
CA THR A 110 -2.38 -20.29 -6.16
C THR A 110 -2.61 -21.55 -5.33
N ASN A 111 -3.71 -21.56 -4.57
CA ASN A 111 -4.33 -22.66 -3.81
C ASN A 111 -3.61 -23.16 -2.55
N HIS A 112 -3.94 -22.57 -1.40
CA HIS A 112 -3.99 -23.32 -0.14
C HIS A 112 -5.31 -23.10 0.58
N GLN A 113 -6.18 -24.10 0.46
CA GLN A 113 -7.36 -24.32 1.28
C GLN A 113 -6.92 -24.58 2.73
N PRO A 114 -7.46 -23.90 3.75
CA PRO A 114 -7.05 -24.12 5.14
C PRO A 114 -7.52 -25.51 5.59
N LYS A 115 -6.58 -26.42 5.78
CA LYS A 115 -6.81 -27.72 6.42
C LYS A 115 -6.97 -27.46 7.91
N THR A 116 -8.19 -27.63 8.41
CA THR A 116 -8.52 -27.62 9.83
C THR A 116 -7.72 -28.71 10.55
N SER A 117 -6.92 -28.33 11.53
CA SER A 117 -6.28 -29.26 12.47
C SER A 117 -6.86 -28.98 13.86
N SER A 118 -7.47 -30.03 14.41
CA SER A 118 -8.18 -30.07 15.68
C SER A 118 -7.24 -29.94 16.87
N PHE A 119 -7.57 -29.04 17.79
CA PHE A 119 -6.98 -28.94 19.12
C PHE A 119 -7.34 -30.17 19.98
N THR A 120 -6.34 -30.72 20.68
CA THR A 120 -6.56 -31.52 21.89
C THR A 120 -5.88 -30.83 23.07
N SER A 121 -6.68 -30.64 24.11
CA SER A 121 -6.40 -29.89 25.33
C SER A 121 -5.45 -30.63 26.26
N SER A 122 -4.59 -29.89 26.98
CA SER A 122 -4.15 -30.30 28.32
C SER A 122 -3.87 -29.07 29.20
N THR A 123 -4.33 -29.19 30.43
CA THR A 123 -4.54 -28.18 31.48
C THR A 123 -3.30 -27.99 32.33
N THR A 124 -2.97 -26.74 32.70
CA THR A 124 -2.65 -26.30 34.09
C THR A 124 -2.36 -24.79 34.15
N PRO A 125 -2.77 -24.07 35.20
CA PRO A 125 -2.68 -22.61 35.26
C PRO A 125 -1.43 -22.14 36.02
N SER A 126 -0.78 -21.08 35.57
CA SER A 126 -0.01 -20.19 36.44
C SER A 126 0.11 -18.80 35.83
N ILE A 127 -0.16 -17.82 36.69
CA ILE A 127 -0.41 -16.41 36.43
C ILE A 127 0.91 -15.70 36.16
N THR A 128 1.04 -15.04 35.00
CA THR A 128 1.79 -13.78 34.88
C THR A 128 1.24 -13.01 33.67
N SER A 129 0.52 -11.93 33.94
CA SER A 129 -0.07 -11.06 32.92
C SER A 129 1.02 -10.20 32.26
N LEU A 130 1.46 -10.62 31.06
CA LEU A 130 2.08 -9.76 30.07
C LEU A 130 1.13 -9.69 28.88
N PHE A 131 0.41 -8.57 28.75
CA PHE A 131 -0.39 -8.28 27.57
C PHE A 131 0.55 -7.95 26.40
N THR A 132 1.06 -8.99 25.74
CA THR A 132 1.58 -8.87 24.38
C THR A 132 0.40 -9.01 23.44
N ALA A 133 -0.13 -7.88 22.98
CA ALA A 133 -1.15 -7.88 21.93
C ALA A 133 -0.50 -8.33 20.61
N SER A 134 -0.53 -9.64 20.34
CA SER A 134 -0.31 -10.16 19.00
C SER A 134 -1.58 -9.86 18.20
N SER A 135 -1.60 -8.74 17.48
CA SER A 135 -2.69 -8.43 16.57
C SER A 135 -2.53 -9.28 15.31
N SER A 136 -3.28 -10.37 15.25
CA SER A 136 -3.65 -11.07 14.03
C SER A 136 -4.14 -10.04 12.99
N ILE A 137 -3.41 -9.92 11.89
CA ILE A 137 -3.66 -9.00 10.79
C ILE A 137 -4.83 -9.53 9.96
N ASN A 138 -6.04 -9.40 10.50
CA ASN A 138 -7.28 -9.58 9.76
C ASN A 138 -8.36 -8.67 10.36
N SER A 139 -8.03 -7.39 10.56
CA SER A 139 -8.99 -6.39 11.01
C SER A 139 -9.54 -5.63 9.81
N LYS A 140 -10.72 -6.07 9.36
CA LYS A 140 -11.65 -5.15 8.69
C LYS A 140 -11.77 -3.93 9.61
N GLN A 141 -11.46 -2.73 9.12
CA GLN A 141 -11.61 -1.52 9.93
C GLN A 141 -13.09 -1.32 10.25
N THR A 142 -13.47 -1.61 11.49
CA THR A 142 -14.85 -1.47 11.95
C THR A 142 -15.25 0.00 11.90
N LYS A 143 -16.45 0.28 11.39
CA LYS A 143 -17.05 1.62 11.41
C LYS A 143 -17.01 2.16 12.85
N LEU A 144 -16.43 3.35 13.03
CA LEU A 144 -16.42 4.04 14.33
C LEU A 144 -17.85 4.22 14.84
N ASP A 145 -18.10 3.76 16.06
CA ASP A 145 -19.37 3.95 16.73
C ASP A 145 -19.61 5.44 17.03
N VAL A 146 -20.87 5.82 17.23
CA VAL A 146 -21.25 7.19 17.57
C VAL A 146 -20.56 7.65 18.85
N VAL A 147 -20.39 6.76 19.83
CA VAL A 147 -19.68 7.04 21.08
C VAL A 147 -18.20 7.32 20.83
N ASP A 148 -17.55 6.53 19.98
CA ASP A 148 -16.14 6.71 19.64
C ASP A 148 -15.89 8.03 18.90
N LYS A 149 -16.80 8.41 17.99
CA LYS A 149 -16.72 9.71 17.30
C LYS A 149 -16.81 10.89 18.27
N VAL A 150 -17.63 10.78 19.32
CA VAL A 150 -17.72 11.80 20.38
C VAL A 150 -16.44 11.83 21.22
N ASN A 151 -15.89 10.67 21.56
CA ASN A 151 -14.64 10.56 22.32
C ASN A 151 -13.45 11.14 21.55
N ILE A 152 -13.34 10.86 20.25
CA ILE A 152 -12.32 11.41 19.36
C ILE A 152 -12.44 12.93 19.31
N ARG A 153 -13.64 13.47 19.09
CA ARG A 153 -13.85 14.93 19.09
C ARG A 153 -13.43 15.57 20.42
N LYS A 154 -13.78 14.93 21.54
CA LYS A 154 -13.42 15.40 22.88
C LYS A 154 -11.90 15.38 23.09
N LEU A 155 -11.22 14.32 22.63
CA LEU A 155 -9.76 14.20 22.70
C LEU A 155 -9.08 15.35 21.97
N TYR A 156 -9.48 15.61 20.73
CA TYR A 156 -8.89 16.68 19.92
C TYR A 156 -9.27 18.09 20.37
N SER A 157 -10.45 18.27 20.97
CA SER A 157 -10.88 19.56 21.53
C SER A 157 -10.15 19.96 22.81
N ASN A 158 -9.59 18.98 23.54
CA ASN A 158 -8.85 19.22 24.78
C ASN A 158 -7.34 19.45 24.55
N LEU A 159 -6.87 19.33 23.30
CA LEU A 159 -5.47 19.62 22.96
C LEU A 159 -5.21 21.12 23.04
N ASN A 160 -4.07 21.49 23.62
CA ASN A 160 -3.63 22.88 23.66
C ASN A 160 -3.13 23.29 22.27
N GLU A 161 -3.78 24.29 21.66
CA GLU A 161 -3.45 24.81 20.32
C GLU A 161 -2.02 25.34 20.21
N GLU A 162 -1.44 25.83 21.30
CA GLU A 162 -0.04 26.31 21.33
C GLU A 162 0.99 25.17 21.21
N LYS A 163 0.57 23.95 21.54
CA LYS A 163 1.41 22.74 21.46
C LYS A 163 1.14 21.90 20.22
N MET A 164 0.14 22.27 19.42
CA MET A 164 -0.20 21.57 18.18
C MET A 164 0.87 21.81 17.11
N TRP A 165 1.16 20.77 16.33
CA TRP A 165 2.06 20.88 15.21
C TRP A 165 1.44 21.72 14.10
N LYS A 166 2.03 22.92 13.90
CA LYS A 166 1.64 23.86 12.86
C LYS A 166 2.57 23.76 11.67
N LEU A 167 2.02 23.47 10.51
CA LEU A 167 2.74 23.49 9.24
C LEU A 167 3.02 24.93 8.80
N LYS A 168 4.00 25.11 7.91
CA LYS A 168 4.33 26.42 7.32
C LYS A 168 3.15 27.07 6.59
N THR A 169 2.17 26.28 6.18
CA THR A 169 0.90 26.72 5.56
C THR A 169 -0.11 27.28 6.56
N GLY A 170 0.19 27.26 7.86
CA GLY A 170 -0.71 27.68 8.93
C GLY A 170 -1.69 26.61 9.38
N THR A 171 -1.63 25.41 8.80
CA THR A 171 -2.51 24.28 9.12
C THR A 171 -2.02 23.52 10.36
N PHE A 172 -2.93 23.22 11.28
CA PHE A 172 -2.65 22.36 12.42
C PHE A 172 -2.85 20.88 12.05
N VAL A 173 -1.84 20.07 12.28
CA VAL A 173 -1.82 18.64 11.93
C VAL A 173 -2.91 17.89 12.69
N GLU A 174 -3.06 18.16 13.98
CA GLU A 174 -4.01 17.50 14.88
C GLU A 174 -5.45 17.78 14.47
N ARG A 175 -5.76 19.00 14.02
CA ARG A 175 -7.08 19.35 13.47
C ARG A 175 -7.36 18.59 12.17
N GLN A 176 -6.33 18.34 11.36
CA GLN A 176 -6.46 17.55 10.14
C GLN A 176 -6.63 16.06 10.45
N MET A 177 -5.94 15.55 11.46
CA MET A 177 -6.10 14.18 11.95
C MET A 177 -7.50 13.96 12.55
N GLU A 178 -8.03 14.91 13.34
CA GLU A 178 -9.41 14.89 13.84
C GLU A 178 -10.42 14.75 12.68
N ARG A 179 -10.29 15.62 11.67
CA ARG A 179 -11.15 15.59 10.49
C ARG A 179 -11.07 14.26 9.76
N PHE A 180 -9.86 13.72 9.58
CA PHE A 180 -9.67 12.45 8.91
C PHE A 180 -10.29 11.30 9.69
N ALA A 181 -10.06 11.23 11.00
CA ALA A 181 -10.64 10.22 11.89
C ALA A 181 -12.19 10.25 11.87
N LEU A 182 -12.80 11.44 11.84
CA LEU A 182 -14.26 11.59 11.79
C LEU A 182 -14.85 11.31 10.39
N ALA A 183 -14.09 11.59 9.34
CA ALA A 183 -14.51 11.39 7.94
C ALA A 183 -14.32 9.95 7.44
N CYS A 184 -13.46 9.15 8.10
CA CYS A 184 -13.31 7.72 7.82
C CYS A 184 -14.64 6.98 8.05
N ASN A 185 -15.34 6.67 6.96
CA ASN A 185 -16.63 5.96 6.95
C ASN A 185 -16.59 4.65 6.15
N TYR A 186 -15.42 4.07 5.86
CA TYR A 186 -15.32 3.05 4.82
C TYR A 186 -15.55 1.62 5.32
N GLU A 187 -16.69 1.05 4.90
CA GLU A 187 -16.78 -0.32 4.39
C GLU A 187 -16.56 -0.30 2.87
N GLN A 188 -15.48 -0.92 2.40
CA GLN A 188 -15.42 -1.96 1.35
C GLN A 188 -13.97 -2.18 0.90
#